data_AF-A0A349A0K5-F1
#
_entry.id   AF-A0A349A0K5-F1
#
_cell.length_a   1.000
_cell.length_b   1.000
_cell.length_c   1.000
_cell.angle_alpha   90.00
_cell.angle_beta   90.00
_cell.angle_gamma   90.00
#
_symmetry.space_group_name_H-M   'P 1'
#
loop_
_entity.id
_entity.type
_entity.pdbx_description
1 polymer ?
#
loop_
_entity_poly.entity_id
_entity_poly.type
_entity_poly.pdbx_seq_one_letter_code
_entity_poly.pdbx_strand_id
1 'polypeptide(L)'
;MDQATRYSDDDLSLDDVIRRVAGCAVDMHAFPKALSREPAKNRLKELRAAVTRIGHKVSRKPPPLERYLLQWRQFAAGEATTLDRGTVRYLCWESNVATSPLFLAYLYYSGSRLSRRSIEGLVQSCHHKWEGDFPESQSVASVRTFVEGYQGTNPVLRRWKANLDAVLGPDGPSLLGRDLALKGERLSSYLNQWYLAPQSPFVGMLVKEAAAECRKRLGSGSSATQTLLFTDLLPWPCWKMRDLKEELGHLILHGAMTGQIRDDLLTFVSRHKQLGDPRIDENRRNWGEMSLRAKNRLVEWFNDHSELEFFDRVYRYGQGWVVQARRGTEQTLAPDWSRKVPG
;
A
#
# COMPACT_ATOMS: atom_id res chain seq x y z
N MET A 1 35.94 -43.66 18.60
CA MET A 1 36.32 -42.89 17.40
C MET A 1 35.82 -41.47 17.64
N ASP A 2 36.65 -40.68 18.31
CA ASP A 2 36.40 -39.29 18.69
C ASP A 2 36.95 -38.35 17.61
N GLN A 3 36.12 -37.43 17.14
CA GLN A 3 36.59 -36.22 16.47
C GLN A 3 36.10 -35.01 17.27
N ALA A 4 36.95 -34.56 18.18
CA ALA A 4 36.84 -33.28 18.85
C ALA A 4 37.25 -32.17 17.86
N THR A 5 36.28 -31.36 17.45
CA THR A 5 36.49 -30.14 16.67
C THR A 5 37.16 -29.11 17.58
N ARG A 6 38.47 -28.90 17.38
CA ARG A 6 39.22 -27.78 17.98
C ARG A 6 38.65 -26.47 17.43
N TYR A 7 37.95 -25.73 18.26
CA TYR A 7 37.74 -24.29 18.04
C TYR A 7 39.08 -23.61 18.25
N SER A 8 39.64 -23.05 17.17
CA SER A 8 40.74 -22.09 17.25
C SER A 8 40.16 -20.81 17.85
N ASP A 9 40.50 -20.51 19.10
CA ASP A 9 40.40 -19.15 19.64
C ASP A 9 41.38 -18.30 18.84
N ASP A 10 40.88 -17.64 17.79
CA ASP A 10 41.56 -16.49 17.20
C ASP A 10 41.52 -15.36 18.23
N ASP A 11 42.46 -15.40 19.17
CA ASP A 11 42.75 -14.30 20.09
C ASP A 11 43.06 -13.06 19.25
N LEU A 12 42.05 -12.20 19.10
CA LEU A 12 42.19 -10.87 18.52
C LEU A 12 43.25 -10.14 19.35
N SER A 13 44.45 -9.99 18.78
CA SER A 13 45.52 -9.22 19.38
C SER A 13 44.99 -7.84 19.79
N LEU A 14 45.42 -7.37 20.96
CA LEU A 14 45.13 -6.02 21.44
C LEU A 14 45.46 -4.96 20.38
N ASP A 15 46.48 -5.21 19.56
CA ASP A 15 46.87 -4.33 18.45
C ASP A 15 45.80 -4.28 17.34
N ASP A 16 45.10 -5.38 17.05
CA ASP A 16 44.02 -5.41 16.07
C ASP A 16 42.76 -4.71 16.59
N VAL A 17 42.50 -4.79 17.89
CA VAL A 17 41.44 -4.02 18.54
C VAL A 17 41.77 -2.52 18.49
N ILE A 18 43.00 -2.13 18.83
CA ILE A 18 43.46 -0.74 18.76
C ILE A 18 43.37 -0.23 17.31
N ARG A 19 43.80 -1.03 16.32
CA ARG A 19 43.69 -0.65 14.90
C ARG A 19 42.24 -0.45 14.45
N ARG A 20 41.32 -1.33 14.88
CA ARG A 20 39.89 -1.21 14.57
C ARG A 20 39.26 0.01 15.25
N VAL A 21 39.58 0.27 16.51
CA VAL A 21 39.06 1.43 17.25
C VAL A 21 39.61 2.73 16.65
N ALA A 22 40.88 2.77 16.27
CA ALA A 22 41.48 3.92 15.57
C ALA A 22 40.83 4.14 14.19
N GLY A 23 40.56 3.07 13.44
CA GLY A 23 39.81 3.14 12.18
C GLY A 23 38.42 3.73 12.35
N CYS A 24 37.65 3.26 13.34
CA CYS A 24 36.34 3.80 13.68
C CYS A 24 36.40 5.29 14.08
N ALA A 25 37.45 5.71 14.81
CA ALA A 25 37.63 7.10 15.21
C ALA A 25 37.95 8.02 14.01
N VAL A 26 38.75 7.54 13.05
CA VAL A 26 39.02 8.25 11.79
C VAL A 26 37.74 8.37 10.95
N ASP A 27 36.96 7.29 10.84
CA ASP A 27 35.67 7.30 10.15
C ASP A 27 34.68 8.28 10.81
N MET A 28 34.63 8.32 12.14
CA MET A 28 33.83 9.28 12.90
C MET A 28 34.27 10.74 12.73
N HIS A 29 35.56 11.01 12.50
CA HIS A 29 36.06 12.36 12.19
C HIS A 29 35.89 12.76 10.73
N ALA A 30 35.87 11.79 9.81
CA ALA A 30 35.57 12.00 8.40
C ALA A 30 34.07 12.23 8.16
N PHE A 31 33.21 11.61 8.97
CA PHE A 31 31.75 11.67 8.83
C PHE A 31 31.17 13.09 8.87
N PRO A 32 31.57 14.01 9.78
CA PRO A 32 31.13 15.41 9.78
C PRO A 32 31.57 16.19 8.54
N LYS A 33 32.76 15.90 8.00
CA LYS A 33 33.29 16.52 6.77
C LYS A 33 32.61 15.99 5.51
N ALA A 34 32.17 14.73 5.50
CA ALA A 34 31.34 14.17 4.44
C ALA A 34 29.91 14.75 4.50
N LEU A 35 29.34 14.86 5.71
CA LEU A 35 28.03 15.47 5.95
C LEU A 35 27.98 16.96 5.59
N SER A 36 29.09 17.71 5.67
CA SER A 36 29.11 19.13 5.32
C SER A 36 29.17 19.39 3.80
N ARG A 37 29.58 18.40 3.01
CA ARG A 37 29.69 18.50 1.54
C ARG A 37 28.38 18.20 0.81
N GLU A 38 27.45 17.49 1.45
CA GLU A 38 26.16 17.20 0.83
C GLU A 38 25.17 18.37 0.99
N PRO A 39 24.44 18.72 -0.09
CA PRO A 39 23.35 19.69 -0.01
C PRO A 39 22.35 19.28 1.07
N ALA A 40 21.93 20.22 1.91
CA ALA A 40 20.99 19.97 3.01
C ALA A 40 19.69 19.27 2.54
N LYS A 41 19.29 19.49 1.29
CA LYS A 41 18.16 18.84 0.63
C LYS A 41 18.32 17.32 0.49
N ASN A 42 19.52 16.83 0.20
CA ASN A 42 19.80 15.39 0.08
C ASN A 42 19.85 14.75 1.46
N ARG A 43 20.50 15.40 2.43
CA ARG A 43 20.49 14.97 3.83
C ARG A 43 19.07 14.88 4.40
N LEU A 44 18.21 15.86 4.14
CA LEU A 44 16.80 15.81 4.54
C LEU A 44 16.02 14.69 3.84
N LYS A 45 16.35 14.37 2.57
CA LYS A 45 15.73 13.26 1.84
C LYS A 45 16.14 11.91 2.44
N GLU A 46 17.42 11.73 2.76
CA GLU A 46 17.94 10.51 3.37
C GLU A 46 17.49 10.36 4.82
N LEU A 47 17.47 11.45 5.59
CA LEU A 47 16.95 11.46 6.95
C LEU A 47 15.45 11.15 6.96
N ARG A 48 14.67 11.73 6.03
CA ARG A 48 13.25 11.33 5.85
C ARG A 48 13.15 9.84 5.51
N ALA A 49 13.93 9.34 4.55
CA ALA A 49 13.93 7.92 4.21
C ALA A 49 14.37 7.01 5.38
N ALA A 50 15.29 7.46 6.23
CA ALA A 50 15.74 6.75 7.42
C ALA A 50 14.68 6.79 8.54
N VAL A 51 14.06 7.94 8.79
CA VAL A 51 12.96 8.12 9.76
C VAL A 51 11.74 7.31 9.32
N THR A 52 11.40 7.29 8.03
CA THR A 52 10.38 6.40 7.45
C THR A 52 10.77 4.94 7.69
N ARG A 53 12.03 4.53 7.44
CA ARG A 53 12.51 3.17 7.75
C ARG A 53 12.44 2.80 9.24
N ILE A 54 12.67 3.75 10.15
CA ILE A 54 12.62 3.53 11.60
C ILE A 54 11.18 3.45 12.10
N GLY A 55 10.26 4.26 11.53
CA GLY A 55 8.83 4.21 11.83
C GLY A 55 8.15 2.91 11.38
N HIS A 56 8.69 2.25 10.36
CA HIS A 56 8.24 0.96 9.87
C HIS A 56 9.01 -0.20 10.54
N LYS A 57 8.79 -0.46 11.84
CA LYS A 57 9.17 -1.76 12.44
C LYS A 57 8.21 -2.86 11.96
N VAL A 58 8.13 -3.07 10.64
CA VAL A 58 7.41 -4.19 10.04
C VAL A 58 8.01 -5.47 10.59
N SER A 59 7.13 -6.37 10.99
CA SER A 59 7.53 -7.68 11.46
C SER A 59 8.33 -8.40 10.37
N ARG A 60 9.57 -8.76 10.68
CA ARG A 60 10.45 -9.40 9.70
C ARG A 60 10.20 -10.89 9.71
N LYS A 61 9.69 -11.39 8.58
CA LYS A 61 9.71 -12.81 8.24
C LYS A 61 11.12 -13.36 8.52
N PRO A 62 11.24 -14.49 9.23
CA PRO A 62 12.55 -15.12 9.42
C PRO A 62 13.20 -15.40 8.05
N PRO A 63 14.53 -15.31 7.92
CA PRO A 63 15.20 -15.51 6.64
C PRO A 63 14.84 -16.90 6.07
N PRO A 64 14.53 -16.99 4.76
CA PRO A 64 14.23 -18.26 4.13
C PRO A 64 15.46 -19.15 4.18
N LEU A 65 15.30 -20.33 4.79
CA LEU A 65 16.28 -21.39 4.71
C LEU A 65 15.58 -22.58 4.05
N GLU A 66 16.16 -23.08 2.98
CA GLU A 66 15.61 -24.18 2.18
C GLU A 66 15.32 -25.42 3.03
N ARG A 67 16.15 -25.65 4.06
CA ARG A 67 15.96 -26.73 5.05
C ARG A 67 14.58 -26.72 5.73
N TYR A 68 13.96 -25.57 5.93
CA TYR A 68 12.65 -25.48 6.60
C TYR A 68 11.53 -25.96 5.70
N LEU A 69 11.60 -25.64 4.40
CA LEU A 69 10.65 -26.15 3.41
C LEU A 69 10.88 -27.63 3.11
N LEU A 70 12.14 -28.09 3.14
CA LEU A 70 12.45 -29.50 3.00
C LEU A 70 11.85 -30.32 4.16
N GLN A 71 12.04 -29.90 5.41
CA GLN A 71 11.42 -30.55 6.56
C GLN A 71 9.89 -30.57 6.47
N TRP A 72 9.29 -29.47 6.00
CA TRP A 72 7.84 -29.45 5.76
C TRP A 72 7.40 -30.51 4.74
N ARG A 73 8.14 -30.66 3.63
CA ARG A 73 7.84 -31.68 2.62
C ARG A 73 7.98 -33.10 3.17
N GLN A 74 9.05 -33.36 3.91
CA GLN A 74 9.28 -34.66 4.56
C GLN A 74 8.15 -34.98 5.56
N PHE A 75 7.75 -34.01 6.37
CA PHE A 75 6.62 -34.15 7.29
C PHE A 75 5.30 -34.41 6.54
N ALA A 76 5.02 -33.63 5.49
CA ALA A 76 3.80 -33.79 4.69
C ALA A 76 3.76 -35.12 3.92
N ALA A 77 4.92 -35.70 3.59
CA ALA A 77 5.06 -37.02 2.98
C ALA A 77 4.98 -38.17 4.00
N GLY A 78 4.94 -37.89 5.30
CA GLY A 78 4.97 -38.90 6.37
C GLY A 78 6.37 -39.46 6.69
N GLU A 79 7.42 -38.88 6.11
CA GLU A 79 8.82 -39.26 6.35
C GLU A 79 9.36 -38.71 7.68
N ALA A 80 8.74 -37.65 8.20
CA ALA A 80 9.06 -37.06 9.49
C ALA A 80 7.81 -36.90 10.35
N THR A 81 7.92 -37.18 11.67
CA THR A 81 6.80 -37.08 12.62
C THR A 81 6.73 -35.75 13.36
N THR A 82 7.81 -34.97 13.36
CA THR A 82 7.91 -33.71 14.10
C THR A 82 8.68 -32.65 13.30
N LEU A 83 8.31 -31.39 13.49
CA LEU A 83 9.01 -30.22 12.93
C LEU A 83 9.79 -29.51 14.02
N ASP A 84 11.03 -29.10 13.73
CA ASP A 84 11.80 -28.32 14.70
C ASP A 84 11.19 -26.92 14.94
N ARG A 85 11.50 -26.33 16.10
CA ARG A 85 10.94 -25.04 16.52
C ARG A 85 11.25 -23.88 15.55
N GLY A 86 12.43 -23.90 14.94
CA GLY A 86 12.84 -22.93 13.92
C GLY A 86 12.02 -23.08 12.66
N THR A 87 11.80 -24.32 12.20
CA THR A 87 10.92 -24.66 11.08
C THR A 87 9.49 -24.21 11.34
N VAL A 88 8.89 -24.57 12.49
CA VAL A 88 7.53 -24.12 12.86
C VAL A 88 7.41 -22.60 12.82
N ARG A 89 8.37 -21.90 13.42
CA ARG A 89 8.38 -20.43 13.42
C ARG A 89 8.47 -19.85 12.01
N TYR A 90 9.23 -20.45 11.11
CA TYR A 90 9.33 -20.01 9.71
C TYR A 90 8.05 -20.29 8.93
N LEU A 91 7.52 -21.51 9.00
CA LEU A 91 6.35 -21.95 8.24
C LEU A 91 5.08 -21.17 8.59
N CYS A 92 4.98 -20.62 9.81
CA CYS A 92 3.90 -19.68 10.16
C CYS A 92 3.84 -18.45 9.24
N TRP A 93 4.93 -18.08 8.56
CA TRP A 93 5.02 -16.95 7.62
C TRP A 93 4.89 -17.36 6.15
N GLU A 94 4.69 -18.65 5.88
CA GLU A 94 4.44 -19.15 4.54
C GLU A 94 2.95 -19.32 4.33
N SER A 95 2.31 -18.39 3.63
CA SER A 95 0.85 -18.31 3.54
C SER A 95 0.19 -19.61 3.10
N ASN A 96 0.79 -20.36 2.17
CA ASN A 96 0.28 -21.65 1.72
C ASN A 96 0.37 -22.77 2.77
N VAL A 97 1.38 -22.72 3.65
CA VAL A 97 1.59 -23.74 4.69
C VAL A 97 0.84 -23.35 5.96
N ALA A 98 1.00 -22.11 6.40
CA ALA A 98 0.38 -21.53 7.58
C ALA A 98 -1.14 -21.65 7.62
N THR A 99 -1.80 -21.60 6.45
CA THR A 99 -3.26 -21.73 6.34
C THR A 99 -3.69 -23.13 5.92
N SER A 100 -2.77 -24.09 5.77
CA SER A 100 -3.11 -25.47 5.43
C SER A 100 -3.74 -26.20 6.62
N PRO A 101 -4.80 -27.01 6.41
CA PRO A 101 -5.41 -27.80 7.48
C PRO A 101 -4.41 -28.73 8.17
N LEU A 102 -3.50 -29.33 7.40
CA LEU A 102 -2.47 -30.25 7.91
C LEU A 102 -1.53 -29.56 8.91
N PHE A 103 -1.01 -28.37 8.56
CA PHE A 103 -0.09 -27.65 9.44
C PHE A 103 -0.81 -27.13 10.69
N LEU A 104 -2.03 -26.61 10.55
CA LEU A 104 -2.82 -26.12 11.68
C LEU A 104 -3.18 -27.25 12.66
N ALA A 105 -3.53 -28.43 12.15
CA ALA A 105 -3.74 -29.62 12.96
C ALA A 105 -2.45 -30.02 13.70
N TYR A 106 -1.30 -30.03 13.02
CA TYR A 106 -0.01 -30.28 13.66
C TYR A 106 0.27 -29.30 14.81
N LEU A 107 0.05 -27.99 14.59
CA LEU A 107 0.24 -26.98 15.64
C LEU A 107 -0.65 -27.24 16.84
N TYR A 108 -1.91 -27.61 16.62
CA TYR A 108 -2.87 -27.93 17.68
C TYR A 108 -2.43 -29.16 18.50
N TYR A 109 -2.11 -30.27 17.83
CA TYR A 109 -1.76 -31.53 18.49
C TYR A 109 -0.35 -31.56 19.09
N SER A 110 0.57 -30.74 18.60
CA SER A 110 1.95 -30.67 19.14
C SER A 110 2.02 -30.19 20.59
N GLY A 111 0.92 -29.63 21.14
CA GLY A 111 0.86 -29.07 22.50
C GLY A 111 1.82 -27.88 22.74
N SER A 112 2.56 -27.46 21.72
CA SER A 112 3.63 -26.48 21.83
C SER A 112 3.04 -25.07 21.86
N ARG A 113 3.37 -24.31 22.91
CA ARG A 113 2.99 -22.89 22.99
C ARG A 113 3.65 -22.11 21.86
N LEU A 114 2.83 -21.54 20.97
CA LEU A 114 3.32 -20.73 19.87
C LEU A 114 4.01 -19.46 20.39
N SER A 115 5.15 -19.15 19.78
CA SER A 115 5.85 -17.90 20.06
C SER A 115 5.06 -16.72 19.53
N ARG A 116 5.30 -15.52 20.09
CA ARG A 116 4.75 -14.26 19.57
C ARG A 116 4.93 -14.14 18.05
N ARG A 117 6.14 -14.41 17.55
CA ARG A 117 6.47 -14.32 16.11
C ARG A 117 5.75 -15.37 15.26
N SER A 118 5.43 -16.54 15.83
CA SER A 118 4.65 -17.56 15.14
C SER A 118 3.22 -17.09 14.94
N ILE A 119 2.60 -16.53 15.98
CA ILE A 119 1.24 -15.98 15.91
C ILE A 119 1.18 -14.78 14.95
N GLU A 120 2.15 -13.86 15.04
CA GLU A 120 2.30 -12.74 14.07
C GLU A 120 2.35 -13.26 12.63
N GLY A 121 3.14 -14.31 12.37
CA GLY A 121 3.21 -14.95 11.06
C GLY A 121 1.88 -15.55 10.61
N LEU A 122 1.19 -16.30 11.48
CA LEU A 122 -0.09 -16.95 11.14
C LEU A 122 -1.16 -15.93 10.73
N VAL A 123 -1.28 -14.83 11.48
CA VAL A 123 -2.22 -13.74 11.17
C VAL A 123 -1.87 -13.10 9.83
N GLN A 124 -0.59 -12.75 9.60
CA GLN A 124 -0.17 -12.20 8.32
C GLN A 124 -0.40 -13.16 7.16
N SER A 125 -0.18 -14.45 7.36
CA SER A 125 -0.44 -15.49 6.37
C SER A 125 -1.93 -15.57 6.01
N CYS A 126 -2.83 -15.41 6.98
CA CYS A 126 -4.27 -15.28 6.72
C CYS A 126 -4.57 -14.01 5.90
N HIS A 127 -4.01 -12.87 6.28
CA HIS A 127 -4.21 -11.60 5.55
C HIS A 127 -3.73 -11.67 4.09
N HIS A 128 -2.67 -12.43 3.81
CA HIS A 128 -2.19 -12.66 2.44
C HIS A 128 -3.12 -13.54 1.59
N LYS A 129 -4.03 -14.29 2.22
CA LYS A 129 -5.01 -15.16 1.58
C LYS A 129 -6.43 -14.59 1.60
N TRP A 130 -6.59 -13.33 2.03
CA TRP A 130 -7.88 -12.70 2.32
C TRP A 130 -8.66 -12.31 1.07
N GLU A 131 -9.16 -13.31 0.34
CA GLU A 131 -9.97 -13.17 -0.87
C GLU A 131 -11.06 -14.24 -0.93
N GLY A 132 -12.19 -13.94 -1.59
CA GLY A 132 -13.32 -14.86 -1.71
C GLY A 132 -13.84 -15.33 -0.35
N ASP A 133 -14.08 -16.64 -0.23
CA ASP A 133 -14.65 -17.27 0.97
C ASP A 133 -13.58 -17.61 2.03
N PHE A 134 -12.30 -17.27 1.80
CA PHE A 134 -11.23 -17.55 2.75
C PHE A 134 -11.45 -16.98 4.16
N PRO A 135 -11.99 -15.75 4.35
CA PRO A 135 -12.26 -15.19 5.67
C PRO A 135 -13.19 -16.06 6.55
N GLU A 136 -14.06 -16.85 5.94
CA GLU A 136 -14.99 -17.76 6.62
C GLU A 136 -14.42 -19.18 6.80
N SER A 137 -13.19 -19.42 6.36
CA SER A 137 -12.59 -20.75 6.38
C SER A 137 -12.24 -21.24 7.79
N GLN A 138 -12.23 -22.57 7.95
CA GLN A 138 -11.76 -23.23 9.17
C GLN A 138 -10.30 -22.87 9.53
N SER A 139 -9.49 -22.51 8.53
CA SER A 139 -8.11 -22.06 8.76
C SER A 139 -8.07 -20.74 9.54
N VAL A 140 -8.93 -19.78 9.20
CA VAL A 140 -9.05 -18.51 9.94
C VAL A 140 -9.56 -18.76 11.35
N ALA A 141 -10.57 -19.62 11.51
CA ALA A 141 -11.08 -20.01 12.83
C ALA A 141 -9.98 -20.64 13.71
N SER A 142 -9.15 -21.51 13.14
CA SER A 142 -8.04 -22.14 13.88
C SER A 142 -6.98 -21.11 14.30
N VAL A 143 -6.62 -20.18 13.41
CA VAL A 143 -5.69 -19.09 13.73
C VAL A 143 -6.26 -18.17 14.81
N ARG A 144 -7.57 -17.92 14.79
CA ARG A 144 -8.28 -17.17 15.83
C ARG A 144 -8.09 -17.81 17.20
N THR A 145 -8.26 -19.13 17.32
CA THR A 145 -8.01 -19.87 18.57
C THR A 145 -6.58 -19.70 19.09
N PHE A 146 -5.58 -19.68 18.20
CA PHE A 146 -4.19 -19.44 18.62
C PHE A 146 -3.95 -18.02 19.15
N VAL A 147 -4.61 -17.00 18.59
CA VAL A 147 -4.55 -15.62 19.09
C VAL A 147 -5.29 -15.50 20.44
N GLU A 148 -6.48 -16.10 20.56
CA GLU A 148 -7.25 -16.16 21.80
C GLU A 148 -6.47 -16.84 22.94
N GLY A 149 -5.78 -17.93 22.63
CA GLY A 149 -4.95 -18.68 23.56
C GLY A 149 -3.66 -17.97 24.00
N TYR A 150 -3.32 -16.82 23.40
CA TYR A 150 -2.10 -16.08 23.77
C TYR A 150 -2.20 -15.49 25.18
N GLN A 151 -1.19 -15.79 26.00
CA GLN A 151 -1.07 -15.35 27.40
C GLN A 151 0.14 -14.42 27.66
N GLY A 152 0.87 -14.02 26.61
CA GLY A 152 2.03 -13.15 26.77
C GLY A 152 1.67 -11.67 26.88
N THR A 153 2.69 -10.83 27.14
CA THR A 153 2.53 -9.39 27.42
C THR A 153 2.64 -8.50 26.18
N ASN A 154 2.83 -9.07 24.98
CA ASN A 154 3.02 -8.26 23.79
C ASN A 154 1.77 -7.39 23.49
N PRO A 155 1.92 -6.06 23.33
CA PRO A 155 0.77 -5.16 23.20
C PRO A 155 -0.02 -5.36 21.90
N VAL A 156 0.64 -5.75 20.79
CA VAL A 156 -0.03 -5.99 19.51
C VAL A 156 -0.94 -7.22 19.63
N LEU A 157 -0.40 -8.35 20.11
CA LEU A 157 -1.21 -9.57 20.27
C LEU A 157 -2.32 -9.38 21.31
N ARG A 158 -2.10 -8.62 22.39
CA ARG A 158 -3.17 -8.26 23.34
C ARG A 158 -4.25 -7.42 22.69
N ARG A 159 -3.90 -6.46 21.83
CA ARG A 159 -4.86 -5.68 21.07
C ARG A 159 -5.64 -6.55 20.09
N TRP A 160 -4.97 -7.40 19.33
CA TRP A 160 -5.62 -8.33 18.41
C TRP A 160 -6.58 -9.26 19.14
N LYS A 161 -6.16 -9.84 20.27
CA LYS A 161 -7.01 -10.67 21.13
C LYS A 161 -8.26 -9.91 21.63
N ALA A 162 -8.13 -8.63 21.95
CA ALA A 162 -9.27 -7.80 22.35
C ALA A 162 -10.17 -7.37 21.18
N ASN A 163 -9.71 -7.51 19.93
CA ASN A 163 -10.39 -7.03 18.72
C ASN A 163 -10.33 -8.08 17.61
N LEU A 164 -10.62 -9.34 17.94
CA LEU A 164 -10.43 -10.45 17.01
C LEU A 164 -11.29 -10.32 15.77
N ASP A 165 -12.51 -9.82 15.90
CA ASP A 165 -13.40 -9.61 14.75
C ASP A 165 -12.84 -8.57 13.78
N ALA A 166 -12.12 -7.57 14.29
CA ALA A 166 -11.46 -6.56 13.46
C ALA A 166 -10.25 -7.11 12.69
N VAL A 167 -9.57 -8.15 13.21
CA VAL A 167 -8.30 -8.65 12.66
C VAL A 167 -8.46 -9.96 11.88
N LEU A 168 -9.38 -10.82 12.31
CA LEU A 168 -9.62 -12.17 11.78
C LEU A 168 -11.12 -12.46 11.57
N GLY A 169 -12.01 -11.47 11.71
CA GLY A 169 -13.41 -11.60 11.33
C GLY A 169 -13.63 -11.22 9.85
N PRO A 170 -14.64 -11.79 9.17
CA PRO A 170 -14.92 -11.51 7.76
C PRO A 170 -15.12 -10.02 7.47
N ASP A 171 -15.79 -9.31 8.38
CA ASP A 171 -16.02 -7.86 8.31
C ASP A 171 -14.83 -7.01 8.82
N GLY A 172 -13.72 -7.64 9.19
CA GLY A 172 -12.55 -6.98 9.78
C GLY A 172 -12.03 -5.79 8.95
N PRO A 173 -11.82 -5.94 7.62
CA PRO A 173 -11.43 -4.83 6.77
C PRO A 173 -12.42 -3.66 6.80
N SER A 174 -13.73 -3.94 6.82
CA SER A 174 -14.77 -2.90 6.90
C SER A 174 -14.79 -2.21 8.26
N LEU A 175 -14.64 -2.95 9.36
CA LEU A 175 -14.56 -2.38 10.71
C LEU A 175 -13.35 -1.45 10.86
N LEU A 176 -12.17 -1.91 10.46
CA LEU A 176 -10.94 -1.13 10.54
C LEU A 176 -10.93 0.04 9.54
N GLY A 177 -11.48 -0.14 8.34
CA GLY A 177 -11.59 0.92 7.35
C GLY A 177 -12.47 2.07 7.81
N ARG A 178 -13.62 1.76 8.43
CA ARG A 178 -14.51 2.76 9.03
C ARG A 178 -13.85 3.46 10.22
N ASP A 179 -13.17 2.71 11.10
CA ASP A 179 -12.44 3.28 12.24
C ASP A 179 -11.32 4.22 11.78
N LEU A 180 -10.55 3.84 10.74
CA LEU A 180 -9.55 4.71 10.12
C LEU A 180 -10.17 6.01 9.58
N ALA A 181 -11.26 5.90 8.81
CA ALA A 181 -11.95 7.06 8.26
C ALA A 181 -12.56 7.97 9.35
N LEU A 182 -13.05 7.39 10.45
CA LEU A 182 -13.57 8.12 11.62
C LEU A 182 -12.48 8.91 12.34
N LYS A 183 -11.31 8.29 12.54
CA LYS A 183 -10.20 8.93 13.26
C LYS A 183 -9.46 9.95 12.39
N GLY A 184 -9.52 9.82 11.07
CA GLY A 184 -8.77 10.69 10.15
C GLY A 184 -7.25 10.55 10.31
N GLU A 185 -6.79 9.40 10.83
CA GLU A 185 -5.36 9.12 11.02
C GLU A 185 -4.68 8.79 9.70
N ARG A 186 -3.37 9.05 9.61
CA ARG A 186 -2.58 8.64 8.44
C ARG A 186 -2.57 7.12 8.31
N LEU A 187 -2.78 6.62 7.08
CA LEU A 187 -2.85 5.19 6.79
C LEU A 187 -1.59 4.45 7.29
N SER A 188 -0.40 5.01 7.05
CA SER A 188 0.87 4.39 7.48
C SER A 188 0.97 4.22 9.00
N SER A 189 0.57 5.23 9.77
CA SER A 189 0.52 5.16 11.23
C SER A 189 -0.48 4.11 11.70
N TYR A 190 -1.66 4.07 11.09
CA TYR A 190 -2.71 3.14 11.42
C TYR A 190 -2.31 1.68 11.16
N LEU A 191 -1.74 1.39 9.98
CA LEU A 191 -1.25 0.04 9.65
C LEU A 191 -0.12 -0.40 10.58
N ASN A 192 0.79 0.51 10.96
CA ASN A 192 1.83 0.21 11.95
C ASN A 192 1.24 -0.09 13.34
N GLN A 193 0.20 0.65 13.73
CA GLN A 193 -0.51 0.47 15.00
C GLN A 193 -1.15 -0.93 15.10
N TRP A 194 -1.77 -1.37 14.01
CA TRP A 194 -2.43 -2.68 13.89
C TRP A 194 -1.50 -3.79 13.42
N TYR A 195 -0.26 -3.45 13.08
CA TYR A 195 0.77 -4.38 12.64
C TYR A 195 0.39 -5.15 11.37
N LEU A 196 -0.27 -4.45 10.44
CA LEU A 196 -0.79 -4.98 9.18
C LEU A 196 0.22 -4.80 8.05
N ALA A 197 0.31 -5.79 7.17
CA ALA A 197 1.17 -5.73 5.99
C ALA A 197 0.48 -4.93 4.88
N PRO A 198 1.04 -3.78 4.44
CA PRO A 198 0.38 -2.91 3.45
C PRO A 198 0.01 -3.63 2.15
N GLN A 199 0.84 -4.56 1.68
CA GLN A 199 0.62 -5.27 0.43
C GLN A 199 -0.41 -6.40 0.50
N SER A 200 -1.01 -6.67 1.66
CA SER A 200 -1.94 -7.79 1.81
C SER A 200 -3.32 -7.49 1.23
N PRO A 201 -4.02 -8.49 0.65
CA PRO A 201 -5.42 -8.35 0.23
C PRO A 201 -6.35 -7.80 1.33
N PHE A 202 -6.13 -8.20 2.59
CA PHE A 202 -6.84 -7.67 3.75
C PHE A 202 -6.76 -6.14 3.83
N VAL A 203 -5.55 -5.58 3.68
CA VAL A 203 -5.34 -4.12 3.70
C VAL A 203 -5.92 -3.46 2.45
N GLY A 204 -5.88 -4.14 1.30
CA GLY A 204 -6.57 -3.68 0.09
C GLY A 204 -8.07 -3.45 0.31
N MET A 205 -8.74 -4.40 0.94
CA MET A 205 -10.15 -4.24 1.31
C MET A 205 -10.35 -3.13 2.34
N LEU A 206 -9.47 -3.04 3.36
CA LEU A 206 -9.53 -1.98 4.37
C LEU A 206 -9.44 -0.59 3.75
N VAL A 207 -8.49 -0.37 2.82
CA VAL A 207 -8.31 0.91 2.13
C VAL A 207 -9.52 1.24 1.26
N LYS A 208 -10.10 0.24 0.57
CA LYS A 208 -11.33 0.41 -0.21
C LYS A 208 -12.50 0.87 0.68
N GLU A 209 -12.68 0.22 1.83
CA GLU A 209 -13.71 0.56 2.80
C GLU A 209 -13.48 1.94 3.43
N ALA A 210 -12.23 2.28 3.77
CA ALA A 210 -11.87 3.60 4.28
C ALA A 210 -12.14 4.70 3.25
N ALA A 211 -11.80 4.48 1.98
CA ALA A 211 -12.04 5.44 0.90
C ALA A 211 -13.54 5.65 0.67
N ALA A 212 -14.32 4.57 0.65
CA ALA A 212 -15.77 4.63 0.54
C ALA A 212 -16.40 5.39 1.72
N GLU A 213 -15.90 5.18 2.94
CA GLU A 213 -16.39 5.89 4.13
C GLU A 213 -16.00 7.37 4.13
N CYS A 214 -14.77 7.71 3.70
CA CYS A 214 -14.35 9.09 3.50
C CYS A 214 -15.23 9.79 2.43
N ARG A 215 -15.51 9.10 1.31
CA ARG A 215 -16.38 9.62 0.25
C ARG A 215 -17.75 10.03 0.77
N LYS A 216 -18.41 9.17 1.55
CA LYS A 216 -19.73 9.46 2.15
C LYS A 216 -19.73 10.74 2.99
N ARG A 217 -18.57 11.12 3.53
CA ARG A 217 -18.40 12.25 4.45
C ARG A 217 -17.81 13.49 3.79
N LEU A 218 -17.49 13.46 2.50
CA LEU A 218 -16.89 14.61 1.81
C LEU A 218 -17.72 15.90 1.93
N GLY A 219 -19.05 15.78 2.01
CA GLY A 219 -19.96 16.92 2.16
C GLY A 219 -20.07 17.47 3.59
N SER A 220 -19.48 16.82 4.60
CA SER A 220 -19.62 17.23 6.00
C SER A 220 -18.59 18.28 6.45
N GLY A 221 -17.75 18.79 5.53
CA GLY A 221 -16.74 19.81 5.83
C GLY A 221 -15.53 19.32 6.65
N SER A 222 -15.36 18.00 6.84
CA SER A 222 -14.24 17.46 7.60
C SER A 222 -12.93 17.52 6.82
N SER A 223 -12.07 18.50 7.16
CA SER A 223 -10.72 18.65 6.57
C SER A 223 -9.86 17.39 6.76
N ALA A 224 -10.00 16.70 7.90
CA ALA A 224 -9.29 15.45 8.17
C ALA A 224 -9.69 14.34 7.18
N THR A 225 -10.98 14.23 6.85
CA THR A 225 -11.49 13.24 5.90
C THR A 225 -10.93 13.48 4.49
N GLN A 226 -10.94 14.73 4.03
CA GLN A 226 -10.39 15.11 2.74
C GLN A 226 -8.88 14.85 2.70
N THR A 227 -8.16 15.24 3.77
CA THR A 227 -6.71 15.01 3.88
C THR A 227 -6.40 13.52 3.77
N LEU A 228 -7.06 12.67 4.56
CA LEU A 228 -6.89 11.22 4.52
C LEU A 228 -7.17 10.66 3.11
N LEU A 229 -8.29 11.05 2.49
CA LEU A 229 -8.66 10.55 1.17
C LEU A 229 -7.63 10.91 0.09
N PHE A 230 -7.30 12.20 -0.06
CA PHE A 230 -6.48 12.69 -1.17
C PHE A 230 -4.97 12.54 -0.94
N THR A 231 -4.52 12.49 0.32
CA THR A 231 -3.08 12.43 0.65
C THR A 231 -2.61 11.01 0.94
N ASP A 232 -3.45 10.17 1.55
CA ASP A 232 -3.05 8.84 2.03
C ASP A 232 -3.74 7.70 1.27
N LEU A 233 -5.07 7.76 1.08
CA LEU A 233 -5.83 6.63 0.52
C LEU A 233 -5.74 6.54 -1.02
N LEU A 234 -6.07 7.61 -1.75
CA LEU A 234 -6.00 7.59 -3.22
C LEU A 234 -4.57 7.38 -3.74
N PRO A 235 -3.52 8.02 -3.18
CA PRO A 235 -2.14 7.81 -3.61
C PRO A 235 -1.52 6.49 -3.16
N TRP A 236 -2.27 5.63 -2.48
CA TRP A 236 -1.75 4.38 -1.93
C TRP A 236 -1.22 3.46 -3.05
N PRO A 237 0.06 3.05 -3.03
CA PRO A 237 0.68 2.41 -4.19
C PRO A 237 0.21 0.97 -4.46
N CYS A 238 -0.54 0.36 -3.53
CA CYS A 238 -0.93 -1.05 -3.60
C CYS A 238 -2.37 -1.25 -4.11
N TRP A 239 -3.02 -0.22 -4.65
CA TRP A 239 -4.31 -0.38 -5.31
C TRP A 239 -4.24 -1.40 -6.45
N LYS A 240 -5.22 -2.31 -6.51
CA LYS A 240 -5.58 -2.96 -7.77
C LYS A 240 -6.21 -1.90 -8.66
N MET A 241 -5.77 -1.79 -9.91
CA MET A 241 -6.24 -0.71 -10.81
C MET A 241 -7.73 -0.70 -11.06
N ARG A 242 -8.36 -1.88 -11.09
CA ARG A 242 -9.81 -2.01 -11.17
C ARG A 242 -10.51 -1.31 -9.99
N ASP A 243 -10.07 -1.60 -8.76
CA ASP A 243 -10.65 -1.04 -7.54
C ASP A 243 -10.42 0.47 -7.44
N LEU A 244 -9.24 0.97 -7.83
CA LEU A 244 -8.98 2.41 -7.85
C LEU A 244 -9.89 3.13 -8.86
N LYS A 245 -10.05 2.58 -10.06
CA LYS A 245 -10.94 3.18 -11.09
C LYS A 245 -12.39 3.16 -10.64
N GLU A 246 -12.84 2.10 -9.97
CA GLU A 246 -14.17 2.03 -9.38
C GLU A 246 -14.37 3.13 -8.33
N GLU A 247 -13.43 3.28 -7.39
CA GLU A 247 -13.46 4.31 -6.36
C GLU A 247 -13.46 5.73 -6.96
N LEU A 248 -12.61 5.99 -7.95
CA LEU A 248 -12.59 7.26 -8.69
C LEU A 248 -13.91 7.51 -9.41
N GLY A 249 -14.51 6.49 -10.01
CA GLY A 249 -15.81 6.60 -10.68
C GLY A 249 -16.89 7.04 -9.70
N HIS A 250 -16.90 6.46 -8.49
CA HIS A 250 -17.82 6.87 -7.43
C HIS A 250 -17.55 8.28 -6.92
N LEU A 251 -16.28 8.67 -6.78
CA LEU A 251 -15.89 10.02 -6.37
C LEU A 251 -16.31 11.08 -7.39
N ILE A 252 -16.09 10.83 -8.69
CA ILE A 252 -16.48 11.74 -9.77
C ILE A 252 -17.98 11.99 -9.80
N LEU A 253 -18.77 10.96 -9.49
CA LEU A 253 -20.23 11.05 -9.47
C LEU A 253 -20.79 11.53 -8.12
N HIS A 254 -19.94 11.81 -7.14
CA HIS A 254 -20.36 12.22 -5.81
C HIS A 254 -20.79 13.70 -5.79
N GLY A 255 -21.94 13.99 -5.16
CA GLY A 255 -22.53 15.34 -5.18
C GLY A 255 -21.68 16.42 -4.51
N ALA A 256 -20.84 16.05 -3.54
CA ALA A 256 -19.91 16.98 -2.87
C ALA A 256 -18.64 17.30 -3.69
N MET A 257 -18.48 16.74 -4.89
CA MET A 257 -17.29 16.90 -5.70
C MET A 257 -17.29 18.22 -6.47
N THR A 258 -17.04 19.32 -5.75
CA THR A 258 -17.08 20.70 -6.26
C THR A 258 -15.90 21.54 -5.73
N GLY A 259 -15.54 22.62 -6.41
CA GLY A 259 -14.48 23.54 -5.99
C GLY A 259 -13.15 22.81 -5.74
N GLN A 260 -12.48 23.14 -4.64
CA GLN A 260 -11.17 22.60 -4.30
C GLN A 260 -11.09 21.05 -4.33
N ILE A 261 -12.16 20.35 -3.90
CA ILE A 261 -12.17 18.88 -3.85
C ILE A 261 -12.09 18.29 -5.28
N ARG A 262 -12.78 18.92 -6.23
CA ARG A 262 -12.74 18.55 -7.65
C ARG A 262 -11.34 18.81 -8.22
N ASP A 263 -10.75 19.95 -7.87
CA ASP A 263 -9.46 20.39 -8.38
C ASP A 263 -8.31 19.50 -7.85
N ASP A 264 -8.41 19.07 -6.58
CA ASP A 264 -7.52 18.11 -5.95
C ASP A 264 -7.59 16.74 -6.66
N LEU A 265 -8.80 16.28 -6.98
CA LEU A 265 -9.01 15.04 -7.73
C LEU A 265 -8.41 15.11 -9.14
N LEU A 266 -8.63 16.21 -9.87
CA LEU A 266 -8.06 16.39 -11.20
C LEU A 266 -6.53 16.45 -11.17
N THR A 267 -5.97 17.10 -10.15
CA THR A 267 -4.52 17.14 -9.93
C THR A 267 -3.97 15.74 -9.67
N PHE A 268 -4.65 14.95 -8.82
CA PHE A 268 -4.30 13.56 -8.56
C PHE A 268 -4.33 12.73 -9.86
N VAL A 269 -5.44 12.77 -10.58
CA VAL A 269 -5.65 12.02 -11.82
C VAL A 269 -4.59 12.35 -12.88
N SER A 270 -4.32 13.64 -13.08
CA SER A 270 -3.36 14.11 -14.10
C SER A 270 -1.93 13.69 -13.79
N ARG A 271 -1.57 13.58 -12.51
CA ARG A 271 -0.23 13.18 -12.07
C ARG A 271 -0.08 11.66 -11.91
N HIS A 272 -1.18 10.91 -11.92
CA HIS A 272 -1.14 9.47 -11.71
C HIS A 272 -0.61 8.75 -12.96
N LYS A 273 0.51 8.02 -12.80
CA LYS A 273 1.28 7.40 -13.89
C LYS A 273 0.47 6.48 -14.81
N GLN A 274 -0.58 5.84 -14.29
CA GLN A 274 -1.39 4.84 -15.01
C GLN A 274 -2.78 5.36 -15.43
N LEU A 275 -3.11 6.62 -15.16
CA LEU A 275 -4.42 7.21 -15.51
C LEU A 275 -4.26 8.30 -16.55
N GLY A 276 -3.75 9.46 -16.16
CA GLY A 276 -3.55 10.63 -17.03
C GLY A 276 -4.86 11.26 -17.52
N ASP A 277 -4.77 12.36 -18.27
CA ASP A 277 -5.94 13.07 -18.82
C ASP A 277 -6.69 12.17 -19.83
N PRO A 278 -8.00 11.85 -19.62
CA PRO A 278 -8.78 10.98 -20.50
C PRO A 278 -9.06 11.54 -21.90
N ARG A 279 -8.81 12.84 -22.14
CA ARG A 279 -8.95 13.48 -23.46
C ARG A 279 -7.80 13.18 -24.40
N ILE A 280 -6.65 12.79 -23.84
CA ILE A 280 -5.46 12.38 -24.58
C ILE A 280 -5.66 10.94 -25.08
N ASP A 281 -5.48 10.71 -26.37
CA ASP A 281 -5.79 9.41 -27.00
C ASP A 281 -4.97 8.25 -26.41
N GLU A 282 -3.71 8.50 -26.04
CA GLU A 282 -2.83 7.53 -25.38
C GLU A 282 -3.39 7.08 -24.02
N ASN A 283 -4.05 7.98 -23.29
CA ASN A 283 -4.60 7.71 -21.96
C ASN A 283 -6.03 7.15 -22.03
N ARG A 284 -6.75 7.30 -23.15
CA ARG A 284 -8.17 6.94 -23.27
C ARG A 284 -8.45 5.48 -22.88
N ARG A 285 -7.50 4.57 -23.13
CA ARG A 285 -7.57 3.13 -22.80
C ARG A 285 -7.45 2.88 -21.28
N ASN A 286 -6.72 3.72 -20.55
CA ASN A 286 -6.56 3.58 -19.09
C ASN A 286 -7.91 3.68 -18.37
N TRP A 287 -8.87 4.38 -18.96
CA TRP A 287 -10.21 4.63 -18.41
C TRP A 287 -11.28 3.63 -18.86
N GLY A 288 -10.91 2.54 -19.54
CA GLY A 288 -11.88 1.60 -20.13
C GLY A 288 -12.80 0.87 -19.14
N GLU A 289 -12.32 0.63 -17.92
CA GLU A 289 -13.08 -0.07 -16.86
C GLU A 289 -14.01 0.86 -16.05
N MET A 290 -13.93 2.17 -16.28
CA MET A 290 -14.75 3.15 -15.58
C MET A 290 -16.12 3.29 -16.27
N SER A 291 -17.17 3.57 -15.48
CA SER A 291 -18.49 3.85 -16.04
C SER A 291 -18.45 5.02 -17.03
N LEU A 292 -19.19 4.91 -18.14
CA LEU A 292 -19.26 5.96 -19.16
C LEU A 292 -19.71 7.30 -18.59
N ARG A 293 -20.63 7.27 -17.63
CA ARG A 293 -21.13 8.47 -16.94
C ARG A 293 -20.02 9.19 -16.18
N ALA A 294 -19.22 8.47 -15.38
CA ALA A 294 -18.10 9.07 -14.66
C ALA A 294 -17.03 9.60 -15.63
N LYS A 295 -16.73 8.85 -16.68
CA LYS A 295 -15.75 9.27 -17.70
C LYS A 295 -16.18 10.56 -18.40
N ASN A 296 -17.44 10.66 -18.83
CA ASN A 296 -17.95 11.87 -19.48
C ASN A 296 -17.90 13.06 -18.52
N ARG A 297 -18.32 12.86 -17.26
CA ARG A 297 -18.26 13.90 -16.22
C ARG A 297 -16.83 14.38 -15.95
N LEU A 298 -15.87 13.46 -15.94
CA LEU A 298 -14.46 13.80 -15.78
C LEU A 298 -13.94 14.63 -16.97
N VAL A 299 -14.32 14.27 -18.20
CA VAL A 299 -13.96 15.03 -19.41
C VAL A 299 -14.56 16.43 -19.37
N GLU A 300 -15.82 16.59 -18.94
CA GLU A 300 -16.44 17.91 -18.72
C GLU A 300 -15.60 18.75 -17.76
N TRP A 301 -15.22 18.19 -16.60
CA TRP A 301 -14.39 18.90 -15.63
C TRP A 301 -13.04 19.31 -16.16
N PHE A 302 -12.39 18.44 -16.94
CA PHE A 302 -11.13 18.78 -17.59
C PHE A 302 -11.30 19.90 -18.61
N ASN A 303 -12.42 19.94 -19.36
CA ASN A 303 -12.70 21.02 -20.29
C ASN A 303 -12.90 22.35 -19.55
N ASP A 304 -13.69 22.36 -18.48
CA ASP A 304 -13.93 23.54 -17.64
C ASP A 304 -12.64 24.07 -17.00
N HIS A 305 -11.70 23.19 -16.64
CA HIS A 305 -10.40 23.58 -16.08
C HIS A 305 -9.42 24.11 -17.13
N SER A 306 -9.69 23.87 -18.41
CA SER A 306 -8.70 24.01 -19.49
C SER A 306 -9.01 25.09 -20.52
N GLU A 307 -9.94 26.02 -20.26
CA GLU A 307 -10.11 27.20 -21.13
C GLU A 307 -8.78 27.93 -21.40
N LEU A 308 -7.79 27.79 -20.51
CA LEU A 308 -6.44 28.35 -20.67
C LEU A 308 -5.39 27.42 -21.34
N GLU A 309 -5.60 26.09 -21.39
CA GLU A 309 -4.61 25.14 -21.97
C GLU A 309 -5.05 24.52 -23.30
N PHE A 310 -6.34 24.58 -23.65
CA PHE A 310 -6.85 24.01 -24.90
C PHE A 310 -6.28 24.72 -26.15
N PHE A 311 -5.95 26.01 -26.04
CA PHE A 311 -5.33 26.77 -27.13
C PHE A 311 -3.85 26.46 -27.36
N ASP A 312 -3.16 25.85 -26.39
CA ASP A 312 -1.71 25.53 -26.50
C ASP A 312 -1.44 24.17 -27.16
N ARG A 313 -2.48 23.38 -27.45
CA ARG A 313 -2.39 22.10 -28.19
C ARG A 313 -3.03 22.13 -29.57
N VAL A 314 -3.08 23.31 -30.20
CA VAL A 314 -3.36 23.40 -31.64
C VAL A 314 -2.22 22.71 -32.40
N TYR A 315 -2.56 21.57 -33.03
CA TYR A 315 -1.64 20.72 -33.78
C TYR A 315 -0.87 21.50 -34.85
N ARG A 316 0.46 21.39 -34.82
CA ARG A 316 1.34 21.84 -35.92
C ARG A 316 1.49 20.70 -36.93
N TYR A 317 0.55 20.58 -37.88
CA TYR A 317 0.69 19.68 -39.02
C TYR A 317 0.99 20.50 -40.27
N GLY A 318 2.22 20.39 -40.79
CA GLY A 318 2.55 20.57 -42.20
C GLY A 318 2.42 21.97 -42.79
N GLN A 319 1.22 22.53 -42.94
CA GLN A 319 0.98 23.81 -43.64
C GLN A 319 -0.34 24.45 -43.15
N GLY A 320 -0.24 25.50 -42.32
CA GLY A 320 -1.35 26.40 -41.99
C GLY A 320 -2.12 26.08 -40.69
N TRP A 321 -2.59 27.14 -40.02
CA TRP A 321 -3.48 27.06 -38.86
C TRP A 321 -4.91 26.83 -39.33
N VAL A 322 -5.58 25.77 -38.87
CA VAL A 322 -7.02 25.57 -39.10
C VAL A 322 -7.71 25.30 -37.77
N VAL A 323 -8.55 26.25 -37.35
CA VAL A 323 -9.50 26.05 -36.26
C VAL A 323 -10.72 25.34 -36.84
N GLN A 324 -10.89 24.06 -36.53
CA GLN A 324 -12.10 23.35 -36.92
C GLN A 324 -13.19 23.62 -35.87
N ALA A 325 -13.96 24.70 -36.09
CA ALA A 325 -15.19 24.91 -35.36
C ALA A 325 -16.14 23.73 -35.65
N ARG A 326 -16.55 23.01 -34.59
CA ARG A 326 -17.55 21.96 -34.68
C ARG A 326 -18.89 22.64 -35.03
N ARG A 327 -19.25 22.69 -36.32
CA ARG A 327 -20.58 23.11 -36.77
C ARG A 327 -21.61 22.09 -36.29
N GLY A 328 -22.24 22.38 -35.16
CA GLY A 328 -23.63 22.01 -34.90
C GLY A 328 -24.48 23.27 -35.07
N THR A 329 -25.55 23.14 -35.85
CA THR A 329 -26.59 24.12 -36.16
C THR A 329 -26.23 25.31 -37.06
N GLU A 330 -26.74 25.21 -38.30
CA GLU A 330 -27.03 26.32 -39.19
C GLU A 330 -27.89 27.39 -38.50
N GLN A 331 -27.46 28.65 -38.58
CA GLN A 331 -28.32 29.79 -38.93
C GLN A 331 -27.44 30.98 -39.32
N THR A 332 -27.45 31.27 -40.62
CA THR A 332 -27.43 32.57 -41.30
C THR A 332 -26.70 33.76 -40.65
N LEU A 333 -25.64 34.23 -41.30
CA LEU A 333 -25.48 35.60 -41.85
C LEU A 333 -24.03 35.77 -42.33
N ALA A 334 -23.84 35.89 -43.65
CA ALA A 334 -22.55 36.22 -44.24
C ALA A 334 -22.32 37.74 -44.20
N PRO A 335 -21.12 38.25 -43.85
CA PRO A 335 -20.74 39.62 -44.13
C PRO A 335 -20.03 39.71 -45.49
N ASP A 336 -20.60 40.53 -46.36
CA ASP A 336 -20.04 41.02 -47.62
C ASP A 336 -18.89 42.01 -47.34
N TRP A 337 -17.66 41.63 -47.71
CA TRP A 337 -16.46 42.47 -47.58
C TRP A 337 -16.08 43.16 -48.89
N SER A 338 -17.05 43.78 -49.56
CA SER A 338 -16.79 44.60 -50.74
C SER A 338 -17.26 46.05 -50.56
N ARG A 339 -16.59 46.82 -49.69
CA ARG A 339 -16.57 48.29 -49.80
C ARG A 339 -15.18 48.87 -49.60
N LYS A 340 -14.59 49.28 -50.73
CA LYS A 340 -13.54 50.30 -50.81
C LYS A 340 -14.11 51.63 -50.31
N VAL A 341 -13.35 52.35 -49.49
CA VAL A 341 -13.59 53.78 -49.21
C VAL A 341 -12.48 54.58 -49.89
N PRO A 342 -12.80 55.60 -50.70
CA PRO A 342 -11.83 56.53 -51.27
C PRO A 342 -11.61 57.74 -50.35
N GLY A 343 -10.40 58.30 -50.42
CA GLY A 343 -9.96 59.50 -49.71
C GLY A 343 -8.46 59.49 -49.51
#